data_AF-A0A955KEX9-F1
#
_entry.id   AF-A0A955KEX9-F1
#
_cell.length_a   1.000
_cell.length_b   1.000
_cell.length_c   1.000
_cell.angle_alpha   90.00
_cell.angle_beta   90.00
_cell.angle_gamma   90.00
#
_symmetry.space_group_name_H-M   'P 1'
#
loop_
_entity.id
_entity.type
_entity.pdbx_description
1 polymer ?
#
loop_
_entity_poly.entity_id
_entity_poly.type
_entity_poly.pdbx_seq_one_letter_code
_entity_poly.pdbx_strand_id
1 'polypeptide(L)'
;MEYLRDRQYYEDLYDRFTVEECRRAEASHIKVYRKTSKKKDVDENELKRVCGVAYHIDLLFKTGDRAVRREKTIEEWIERDTKREEKYQSAEAPEGINCLTCDSEMYPTLRTLHHLSDDTEKVLFMYDCPNKCLPRRSFFEDGSEYQTKKRKCEKCCGKLVSSVKTKGKTITTTETCKDCGNKEVDVYKPTKKKIDKNFEADRKRFCVGEKEVDEYLKAKKWLEDVKVFMDDMEERDQNKDKYDAVKNLNKLTVPAMEKVLRETVENEGYSELSFEKPDMGRSVQVEFSCFDAKGREEYTSRTKLKKAISEALESTNWRLMSDGVSYRLGVLTGRVRCYETEEEQLKLV
;
A
#
# COMPACT_ATOMS: atom_id res chain seq x y z
N MET A 1 22.83 -17.10 25.32
CA MET A 1 21.77 -16.65 24.41
C MET A 1 21.33 -17.83 23.60
N GLU A 2 20.06 -18.20 23.72
CA GLU A 2 19.43 -19.34 23.05
C GLU A 2 18.71 -18.86 21.78
N TYR A 3 17.99 -17.75 21.90
CA TYR A 3 17.17 -17.13 20.86
C TYR A 3 17.89 -15.95 20.20
N LEU A 4 18.51 -15.06 20.99
CA LEU A 4 19.29 -13.94 20.46
C LEU A 4 20.62 -14.42 19.85
N ARG A 5 20.93 -13.91 18.65
CA ARG A 5 22.18 -14.14 17.91
C ARG A 5 22.97 -12.84 17.72
N ASP A 6 24.21 -12.97 17.25
CA ASP A 6 25.00 -11.84 16.78
C ASP A 6 24.38 -11.18 15.54
N ARG A 7 24.81 -9.95 15.22
CA ARG A 7 24.29 -9.19 14.08
C ARG A 7 24.56 -9.89 12.74
N GLN A 8 25.74 -10.49 12.54
CA GLN A 8 26.12 -11.13 11.27
C GLN A 8 25.19 -12.29 10.90
N TYR A 9 24.70 -13.06 11.88
CA TYR A 9 23.69 -14.08 11.66
C TYR A 9 22.43 -13.55 10.93
N TYR A 10 21.93 -12.38 11.35
CA TYR A 10 20.75 -11.76 10.75
C TYR A 10 21.06 -11.12 9.39
N GLU A 11 22.24 -10.53 9.22
CA GLU A 11 22.71 -10.02 7.93
C GLU A 11 22.80 -11.15 6.89
N ASP A 12 23.46 -12.26 7.24
CA ASP A 12 23.53 -13.47 6.42
C ASP A 12 22.12 -14.04 6.13
N LEU A 13 21.20 -13.98 7.10
CA LEU A 13 19.82 -14.47 6.94
C LEU A 13 19.03 -13.60 5.96
N TYR A 14 19.17 -12.28 6.07
CA TYR A 14 18.53 -11.31 5.18
C TYR A 14 19.05 -11.46 3.75
N ASP A 15 20.37 -11.55 3.58
CA ASP A 15 21.01 -11.73 2.28
C ASP A 15 20.62 -13.09 1.65
N ARG A 16 20.50 -14.16 2.45
CA ARG A 16 19.98 -15.47 1.99
C ARG A 16 18.55 -15.38 1.43
N PHE A 17 17.65 -14.65 2.10
CA PHE A 17 16.29 -14.45 1.57
C PHE A 17 16.26 -13.55 0.33
N THR A 18 17.09 -12.49 0.27
CA THR A 18 17.24 -11.64 -0.92
C THR A 18 17.69 -12.45 -2.14
N VAL A 19 18.72 -13.30 -1.97
CA VAL A 19 19.20 -14.19 -3.04
C VAL A 19 18.14 -15.22 -3.44
N GLU A 20 17.40 -15.79 -2.50
CA GLU A 20 16.33 -16.74 -2.84
C GLU A 20 15.18 -16.07 -3.61
N GLU A 21 14.76 -14.86 -3.20
CA GLU A 21 13.68 -14.14 -3.89
C GLU A 21 14.08 -13.76 -5.32
N CYS A 22 15.28 -13.22 -5.52
CA CYS A 22 15.74 -12.80 -6.85
C CYS A 22 15.92 -14.01 -7.80
N ARG A 23 16.37 -15.16 -7.29
CA ARG A 23 16.40 -16.43 -8.06
C ARG A 23 15.00 -16.95 -8.40
N ARG A 24 14.01 -16.78 -7.52
CA ARG A 24 12.59 -17.11 -7.82
C ARG A 24 12.06 -16.20 -8.95
N ALA A 25 12.44 -14.92 -8.96
CA ALA A 25 12.12 -13.99 -10.04
C ALA A 25 12.78 -14.41 -11.37
N GLU A 26 14.10 -14.64 -11.39
CA GLU A 26 14.84 -15.18 -12.55
C GLU A 26 14.17 -16.44 -13.13
N ALA A 27 13.85 -17.42 -12.27
CA ALA A 27 13.18 -18.65 -12.67
C ALA A 27 11.77 -18.40 -13.25
N SER A 28 11.06 -17.37 -12.79
CA SER A 28 9.77 -16.94 -13.32
C SER A 28 9.92 -16.35 -14.74
N HIS A 29 10.81 -15.38 -14.95
CA HIS A 29 11.07 -14.78 -16.26
C HIS A 29 11.53 -15.82 -17.29
N ILE A 30 12.44 -16.72 -16.91
CA ILE A 30 12.89 -17.83 -17.76
C ILE A 30 11.72 -18.76 -18.13
N LYS A 31 10.79 -19.02 -17.20
CA LYS A 31 9.59 -19.83 -17.44
C LYS A 31 8.58 -19.12 -18.36
N VAL A 32 8.43 -17.80 -18.23
CA VAL A 32 7.59 -16.98 -19.13
C VAL A 32 8.18 -16.97 -20.54
N TYR A 33 9.46 -16.62 -20.71
CA TYR A 33 10.14 -16.63 -22.02
C TYR A 33 9.98 -17.98 -22.72
N ARG A 34 10.33 -19.09 -22.05
CA ARG A 34 10.21 -20.47 -22.57
C ARG A 34 8.78 -20.94 -22.86
N LYS A 35 7.76 -20.24 -22.37
CA LYS A 35 6.35 -20.49 -22.70
C LYS A 35 5.90 -19.66 -23.91
N THR A 36 6.33 -18.39 -23.98
CA THR A 36 5.94 -17.48 -25.06
C THR A 36 6.69 -17.74 -26.36
N SER A 37 7.99 -18.11 -26.31
CA SER A 37 8.80 -18.43 -27.50
C SER A 37 8.40 -19.73 -28.23
N LYS A 38 7.36 -20.42 -27.74
CA LYS A 38 6.75 -21.60 -28.38
C LYS A 38 5.47 -21.28 -29.17
N LYS A 39 5.02 -20.03 -29.16
CA LYS A 39 3.95 -19.54 -30.04
C LYS A 39 4.53 -19.33 -31.45
N LYS A 40 3.73 -19.54 -32.50
CA LYS A 40 4.18 -19.36 -33.89
C LYS A 40 4.32 -17.89 -34.30
N ASP A 41 3.56 -17.02 -33.66
CA ASP A 41 3.24 -15.67 -34.14
C ASP A 41 3.98 -14.60 -33.31
N VAL A 42 5.24 -14.87 -32.93
CA VAL A 42 6.06 -14.04 -32.04
C VAL A 42 7.47 -13.92 -32.61
N ASP A 43 7.96 -12.70 -32.85
CA ASP A 43 9.38 -12.48 -33.14
C ASP A 43 10.24 -12.76 -31.90
N GLU A 44 11.28 -13.58 -32.06
CA GLU A 44 12.18 -13.92 -30.96
C GLU A 44 13.04 -12.71 -30.55
N ASN A 45 13.36 -11.78 -31.46
CA ASN A 45 14.18 -10.61 -31.11
C ASN A 45 13.40 -9.62 -30.24
N GLU A 46 12.16 -9.29 -30.61
CA GLU A 46 11.24 -8.49 -29.83
C GLU A 46 10.93 -9.16 -28.48
N LEU A 47 10.58 -10.45 -28.47
CA LEU A 47 10.33 -11.18 -27.23
C LEU A 47 11.54 -11.14 -26.30
N LYS A 48 12.76 -11.33 -26.83
CA LYS A 48 14.00 -11.28 -26.05
C LYS A 48 14.29 -9.88 -25.50
N ARG A 49 13.97 -8.82 -26.25
CA ARG A 49 14.06 -7.43 -25.77
C ARG A 49 13.04 -7.16 -24.66
N VAL A 50 11.75 -7.45 -24.88
CA VAL A 50 10.67 -7.18 -23.93
C VAL A 50 10.84 -7.99 -22.64
N CYS A 51 11.10 -9.31 -22.75
CA CYS A 51 11.39 -10.12 -21.56
C CYS A 51 12.69 -9.69 -20.88
N GLY A 52 13.72 -9.25 -21.61
CA GLY A 52 14.95 -8.71 -21.04
C GLY A 52 14.72 -7.44 -20.22
N VAL A 53 13.98 -6.47 -20.77
CA VAL A 53 13.64 -5.22 -20.07
C VAL A 53 12.76 -5.49 -18.84
N ALA A 54 11.71 -6.30 -18.97
CA ALA A 54 10.84 -6.67 -17.85
C ALA A 54 11.60 -7.40 -16.72
N TYR A 55 12.56 -8.26 -17.09
CA TYR A 55 13.46 -8.95 -16.17
C TYR A 55 14.40 -7.97 -15.44
N HIS A 56 15.03 -7.05 -16.16
CA HIS A 56 15.91 -6.05 -15.56
C HIS A 56 15.17 -5.10 -14.61
N ILE A 57 13.94 -4.69 -14.96
CA ILE A 57 13.10 -3.84 -14.10
C ILE A 57 12.67 -4.60 -12.83
N ASP A 58 12.15 -5.83 -12.95
CA ASP A 58 11.74 -6.63 -11.77
C ASP A 58 12.92 -6.90 -10.83
N LEU A 59 14.12 -7.21 -11.37
CA LEU A 59 15.31 -7.31 -10.53
C LEU A 59 15.72 -5.99 -9.88
N LEU A 60 15.77 -4.87 -10.62
CA LEU A 60 16.11 -3.55 -10.07
C LEU A 60 15.18 -3.16 -8.92
N PHE A 61 13.87 -3.39 -9.10
CA PHE A 61 12.90 -3.12 -8.04
C PHE A 61 13.07 -4.05 -6.85
N LYS A 62 13.30 -5.36 -7.08
CA LYS A 62 13.52 -6.32 -5.99
C LYS A 62 14.79 -6.05 -5.20
N THR A 63 15.92 -5.82 -5.85
CA THR A 63 17.18 -5.55 -5.15
C THR A 63 17.12 -4.19 -4.44
N GLY A 64 16.54 -3.17 -5.07
CA GLY A 64 16.31 -1.84 -4.49
C GLY A 64 15.43 -1.85 -3.26
N ASP A 65 14.20 -2.41 -3.34
CA ASP A 65 13.31 -2.53 -2.18
C ASP A 65 13.91 -3.39 -1.07
N ARG A 66 14.64 -4.46 -1.40
CA ARG A 66 15.35 -5.28 -0.40
C ARG A 66 16.51 -4.54 0.24
N ALA A 67 17.25 -3.70 -0.48
CA ALA A 67 18.35 -2.91 0.10
C ALA A 67 17.82 -1.77 0.99
N VAL A 68 16.83 -0.99 0.52
CA VAL A 68 16.20 0.10 1.30
C VAL A 68 15.61 -0.41 2.63
N ARG A 69 15.02 -1.62 2.64
CA ARG A 69 14.40 -2.20 3.85
C ARG A 69 15.37 -3.00 4.73
N ARG A 70 16.64 -3.14 4.33
CA ARG A 70 17.61 -4.07 4.96
C ARG A 70 17.78 -3.81 6.46
N GLU A 71 18.19 -2.60 6.82
CA GLU A 71 18.54 -2.25 8.20
C GLU A 71 17.33 -2.44 9.14
N LYS A 72 16.22 -1.77 8.81
CA LYS A 72 14.96 -1.87 9.58
C LYS A 72 14.48 -3.31 9.79
N THR A 73 14.60 -4.18 8.78
CA THR A 73 14.19 -5.59 8.93
C THR A 73 15.13 -6.38 9.84
N ILE A 74 16.43 -6.06 9.82
CA ILE A 74 17.43 -6.69 10.71
C ILE A 74 17.24 -6.19 12.15
N GLU A 75 16.99 -4.90 12.34
CA GLU A 75 16.63 -4.30 13.63
C GLU A 75 15.35 -4.94 14.20
N GLU A 76 14.28 -5.07 13.41
CA GLU A 76 13.03 -5.75 13.81
C GLU A 76 13.26 -7.21 14.24
N TRP A 77 14.17 -7.93 13.59
CA TRP A 77 14.51 -9.31 13.98
C TRP A 77 15.35 -9.36 15.26
N ILE A 78 16.33 -8.46 15.41
CA ILE A 78 17.15 -8.33 16.62
C ILE A 78 16.28 -7.93 17.81
N GLU A 79 15.37 -6.97 17.66
CA GLU A 79 14.47 -6.52 18.72
C GLU A 79 13.50 -7.64 19.14
N ARG A 80 12.90 -8.35 18.17
CA ARG A 80 12.03 -9.52 18.43
C ARG A 80 12.78 -10.59 19.21
N ASP A 81 13.95 -11.00 18.75
CA ASP A 81 14.66 -12.13 19.36
C ASP A 81 15.40 -11.72 20.64
N THR A 82 15.67 -10.43 20.85
CA THR A 82 16.04 -9.85 22.16
C THR A 82 14.88 -9.99 23.14
N LYS A 83 13.66 -9.53 22.81
CA LYS A 83 12.48 -9.67 23.69
C LYS A 83 12.16 -11.13 24.03
N ARG A 84 12.42 -12.05 23.09
CA ARG A 84 12.28 -13.51 23.32
C ARG A 84 13.37 -14.05 24.23
N GLU A 85 14.63 -13.62 24.09
CA GLU A 85 15.69 -13.96 25.04
C GLU A 85 15.41 -13.39 26.43
N GLU A 86 15.00 -12.12 26.56
CA GLU A 86 14.62 -11.49 27.83
C GLU A 86 13.50 -12.25 28.53
N LYS A 87 12.40 -12.56 27.82
CA LYS A 87 11.31 -13.40 28.34
C LYS A 87 11.79 -14.80 28.73
N TYR A 88 12.61 -15.44 27.88
CA TYR A 88 13.15 -16.76 28.18
C TYR A 88 14.02 -16.77 29.44
N GLN A 89 14.85 -15.74 29.65
CA GLN A 89 15.77 -15.68 30.80
C GLN A 89 15.06 -15.27 32.10
N SER A 90 14.13 -14.32 32.04
CA SER A 90 13.37 -13.81 33.20
C SER A 90 12.26 -14.74 33.69
N ALA A 91 11.82 -15.72 32.89
CA ALA A 91 10.85 -16.70 33.35
C ALA A 91 11.45 -17.66 34.40
N GLU A 92 10.80 -17.66 35.56
CA GLU A 92 11.03 -18.58 36.68
C GLU A 92 10.14 -19.83 36.56
N ALA A 93 10.58 -20.95 37.14
CA ALA A 93 9.85 -22.21 37.11
C ALA A 93 8.87 -22.30 38.29
N PRO A 94 7.59 -22.62 38.09
CA PRO A 94 6.64 -22.88 39.19
C PRO A 94 7.17 -23.88 40.24
N GLU A 95 7.04 -23.52 41.52
CA GLU A 95 7.41 -24.37 42.67
C GLU A 95 6.26 -25.28 43.13
N GLY A 96 6.52 -26.22 44.05
CA GLY A 96 5.48 -27.07 44.63
C GLY A 96 4.87 -28.10 43.67
N ILE A 97 5.62 -28.55 42.67
CA ILE A 97 5.15 -29.46 41.62
C ILE A 97 5.43 -30.92 42.00
N ASN A 98 4.44 -31.60 42.58
CA ASN A 98 4.56 -33.01 43.00
C ASN A 98 4.29 -34.02 41.87
N CYS A 99 4.93 -35.19 41.97
CA CYS A 99 4.76 -36.30 41.05
C CYS A 99 3.50 -37.13 41.35
N LEU A 100 2.57 -37.20 40.39
CA LEU A 100 1.30 -37.94 40.51
C LEU A 100 1.42 -39.45 40.78
N THR A 101 2.63 -40.03 40.72
CA THR A 101 2.89 -41.47 40.90
C THR A 101 3.56 -41.81 42.23
N CYS A 102 4.29 -40.89 42.85
CA CYS A 102 5.06 -41.14 44.08
C CYS A 102 5.10 -39.97 45.07
N ASP A 103 4.32 -38.92 44.81
CA ASP A 103 4.15 -37.66 45.57
C ASP A 103 5.44 -36.87 45.85
N SER A 104 6.60 -37.33 45.36
CA SER A 104 7.87 -36.62 45.48
C SER A 104 7.86 -35.35 44.64
N GLU A 105 8.43 -34.28 45.19
CA GLU A 105 8.65 -33.02 44.49
C GLU A 105 9.47 -33.24 43.20
N MET A 106 9.06 -32.57 42.12
CA MET A 106 9.66 -32.65 40.80
C MET A 106 10.48 -31.39 40.52
N TYR A 107 11.56 -31.52 39.76
CA TYR A 107 12.44 -30.42 39.41
C TYR A 107 12.41 -30.13 37.90
N PRO A 108 12.52 -28.85 37.48
CA PRO A 108 12.53 -28.49 36.06
C PRO A 108 13.83 -28.97 35.38
N THR A 109 13.71 -29.62 34.22
CA THR A 109 14.84 -30.14 33.43
C THR A 109 14.92 -29.62 32.00
N LEU A 110 13.88 -28.95 31.52
CA LEU A 110 13.88 -28.23 30.25
C LEU A 110 13.06 -26.96 30.40
N ARG A 111 13.62 -25.82 29.99
CA ARG A 111 12.92 -24.55 29.77
C ARG A 111 12.89 -24.31 28.26
N THR A 112 11.77 -23.86 27.70
CA THR A 112 11.68 -23.54 26.26
C THR A 112 10.55 -22.55 25.98
N LEU A 113 10.70 -21.67 24.98
CA LEU A 113 9.57 -20.90 24.47
C LEU A 113 8.63 -21.80 23.64
N HIS A 114 7.35 -21.75 23.96
CA HIS A 114 6.29 -22.52 23.31
C HIS A 114 5.29 -21.58 22.64
N HIS A 115 5.11 -21.73 21.32
CA HIS A 115 4.11 -21.02 20.55
C HIS A 115 2.72 -21.64 20.78
N LEU A 116 1.77 -20.83 21.22
CA LEU A 116 0.36 -21.19 21.35
C LEU A 116 -0.41 -20.94 20.04
N SER A 117 -1.65 -21.41 19.97
CA SER A 117 -2.48 -21.35 18.74
C SER A 117 -3.16 -20.00 18.48
N ASP A 118 -2.75 -18.96 19.22
CA ASP A 118 -3.16 -17.56 19.14
C ASP A 118 -1.95 -16.63 18.88
N ASP A 119 -0.87 -17.22 18.33
CA ASP A 119 0.46 -16.62 18.09
C ASP A 119 1.17 -16.04 19.34
N THR A 120 0.67 -16.33 20.55
CA THR A 120 1.38 -15.96 21.79
C THR A 120 2.51 -16.94 22.11
N GLU A 121 3.66 -16.42 22.57
CA GLU A 121 4.73 -17.25 23.17
C GLU A 121 4.66 -17.22 24.70
N LYS A 122 4.67 -18.39 25.34
CA LYS A 122 4.89 -18.57 26.78
C LYS A 122 6.12 -19.44 27.02
N VAL A 123 6.85 -19.21 28.11
CA VAL A 123 7.88 -20.15 28.54
C VAL A 123 7.21 -21.38 29.17
N LEU A 124 7.62 -22.55 28.70
CA LEU A 124 7.19 -23.86 29.14
C LEU A 124 8.35 -24.58 29.83
N PHE A 125 8.08 -25.04 31.04
CA PHE A 125 8.98 -25.85 31.86
C PHE A 125 8.53 -27.30 31.83
N MET A 126 9.44 -28.24 31.59
CA MET A 126 9.19 -29.68 31.76
C MET A 126 9.88 -30.16 33.03
N TYR A 127 9.16 -30.97 33.81
CA TYR A 127 9.62 -31.46 35.10
C TYR A 127 9.93 -32.96 35.05
N ASP A 128 11.05 -33.34 35.67
CA ASP A 128 11.38 -34.73 35.96
C ASP A 128 11.13 -35.06 37.44
N CYS A 129 10.69 -36.29 37.68
CA CYS A 129 10.62 -36.85 39.02
C CYS A 129 11.99 -37.45 39.39
N PRO A 130 12.53 -37.21 40.61
CA PRO A 130 13.76 -37.86 41.09
C PRO A 130 13.75 -39.38 40.96
N ASN A 131 12.58 -40.00 41.21
CA ASN A 131 12.37 -41.45 41.08
C ASN A 131 12.16 -41.92 39.62
N LYS A 132 12.31 -41.03 38.63
CA LYS A 132 12.17 -41.28 37.19
C LYS A 132 10.78 -41.82 36.78
N CYS A 133 9.76 -41.52 37.57
CA CYS A 133 8.37 -41.85 37.27
C CYS A 133 7.88 -41.17 36.00
N LEU A 134 6.94 -41.83 35.32
CA LEU A 134 6.21 -41.28 34.17
C LEU A 134 4.70 -41.24 34.49
N PRO A 135 3.91 -40.35 33.86
CA PRO A 135 4.34 -39.36 32.85
C PRO A 135 5.13 -38.19 33.46
N ARG A 136 5.94 -37.53 32.62
CA ARG A 136 6.46 -36.19 32.91
C ARG A 136 5.30 -35.18 32.88
N ARG A 137 5.45 -34.09 33.64
CA ARG A 137 4.53 -32.95 33.65
C ARG A 137 5.23 -31.73 33.05
N SER A 138 4.46 -30.81 32.49
CA SER A 138 4.99 -29.54 32.00
C SER A 138 4.06 -28.39 32.36
N PHE A 139 4.62 -27.25 32.77
CA PHE A 139 3.89 -26.08 33.25
C PHE A 139 4.39 -24.82 32.55
N PHE A 140 3.48 -23.89 32.28
CA PHE A 140 3.84 -22.56 31.82
C PHE A 140 4.34 -21.68 32.98
N GLU A 141 5.00 -20.58 32.63
CA GLU A 141 5.42 -19.49 33.53
C GLU A 141 4.31 -18.94 34.47
N ASP A 142 3.03 -19.15 34.13
CA ASP A 142 1.86 -18.75 34.94
C ASP A 142 1.32 -19.87 35.86
N GLY A 143 2.05 -20.99 35.97
CA GLY A 143 1.64 -22.15 36.77
C GLY A 143 0.59 -23.05 36.12
N SER A 144 0.10 -22.75 34.90
CA SER A 144 -0.88 -23.61 34.22
C SER A 144 -0.24 -24.85 33.59
N GLU A 145 -0.83 -26.04 33.81
CA GLU A 145 -0.29 -27.31 33.29
C GLU A 145 -0.57 -27.46 31.78
N TYR A 146 0.48 -27.67 31.00
CA TYR A 146 0.39 -27.91 29.56
C TYR A 146 -0.23 -29.27 29.26
N GLN A 147 -1.43 -29.25 28.69
CA GLN A 147 -2.12 -30.45 28.23
C GLN A 147 -2.02 -30.60 26.71
N THR A 148 -1.34 -31.65 26.25
CA THR A 148 -1.26 -31.97 24.82
C THR A 148 -2.66 -32.25 24.26
N LYS A 149 -3.09 -31.46 23.27
CA LYS A 149 -4.39 -31.61 22.59
C LYS A 149 -4.51 -33.04 22.01
N LYS A 150 -5.37 -33.87 22.63
CA LYS A 150 -5.56 -35.28 22.25
C LYS A 150 -6.17 -35.36 20.85
N ARG A 151 -5.38 -35.81 19.86
CA ARG A 151 -5.86 -36.06 18.49
C ARG A 151 -6.99 -37.10 18.51
N LYS A 152 -8.01 -36.87 17.69
CA LYS A 152 -9.15 -37.75 17.46
C LYS A 152 -9.11 -38.22 16.01
N CYS A 153 -9.57 -39.44 15.72
CA CYS A 153 -9.64 -39.92 14.34
C CYS A 153 -10.63 -39.10 13.51
N GLU A 154 -10.19 -38.63 12.33
CA GLU A 154 -11.00 -37.82 11.41
C GLU A 154 -12.33 -38.47 11.00
N LYS A 155 -12.36 -39.81 10.90
CA LYS A 155 -13.52 -40.56 10.40
C LYS A 155 -14.60 -40.88 11.43
N CYS A 156 -14.30 -40.81 12.72
CA CYS A 156 -15.24 -41.24 13.78
C CYS A 156 -15.08 -40.53 15.13
N CYS A 157 -14.21 -39.53 15.22
CA CYS A 157 -13.77 -38.89 16.47
C CYS A 157 -13.16 -39.83 17.53
N GLY A 158 -12.92 -41.10 17.19
CA GLY A 158 -12.41 -42.14 18.08
C GLY A 158 -10.95 -41.94 18.54
N LYS A 159 -10.54 -42.73 19.53
CA LYS A 159 -9.22 -42.66 20.16
C LYS A 159 -8.14 -43.23 19.22
N LEU A 160 -7.14 -42.41 18.92
CA LEU A 160 -5.94 -42.82 18.20
C LEU A 160 -4.92 -43.45 19.16
N VAL A 161 -4.13 -44.39 18.63
CA VAL A 161 -2.88 -44.88 19.22
C VAL A 161 -1.77 -44.70 18.20
N SER A 162 -0.74 -43.96 18.57
CA SER A 162 0.45 -43.75 17.75
C SER A 162 1.49 -44.86 17.98
N SER A 163 2.26 -45.15 16.93
CA SER A 163 3.43 -46.01 16.97
C SER A 163 4.51 -45.40 16.09
N VAL A 164 5.75 -45.39 16.56
CA VAL A 164 6.88 -44.75 15.85
C VAL A 164 7.91 -45.82 15.49
N LYS A 165 8.36 -45.80 14.22
CA LYS A 165 9.39 -46.70 13.69
C LYS A 165 10.50 -45.88 13.03
N THR A 166 11.69 -45.92 13.61
CA THR A 166 12.87 -45.25 13.06
C THR A 166 13.70 -46.25 12.25
N LYS A 167 13.95 -45.96 10.97
CA LYS A 167 14.81 -46.77 10.09
C LYS A 167 15.88 -45.89 9.44
N GLY A 168 17.09 -45.95 9.99
CA GLY A 168 18.18 -45.06 9.62
C GLY A 168 17.80 -43.61 9.92
N LYS A 169 17.62 -42.79 8.87
CA LYS A 169 17.19 -41.39 9.00
C LYS A 169 15.69 -41.16 8.77
N THR A 170 14.94 -42.19 8.37
CA THR A 170 13.48 -42.06 8.21
C THR A 170 12.80 -42.34 9.54
N ILE A 171 11.95 -41.42 9.98
CA ILE A 171 11.02 -41.64 11.10
C ILE A 171 9.64 -41.85 10.48
N THR A 172 9.01 -42.99 10.78
CA THR A 172 7.64 -43.28 10.35
C THR A 172 6.74 -43.31 11.57
N THR A 173 5.77 -42.41 11.62
CA THR A 173 4.73 -42.37 12.64
C THR A 173 3.46 -42.96 12.06
N THR A 174 2.87 -43.94 12.73
CA THR A 174 1.61 -44.56 12.32
C THR A 174 0.60 -44.40 13.45
N GLU A 175 -0.39 -43.54 13.24
CA GLU A 175 -1.54 -43.38 14.15
C GLU A 175 -2.65 -44.33 13.68
N THR A 176 -3.19 -45.15 14.60
CA THR A 176 -4.25 -46.11 14.32
C THR A 176 -5.45 -45.83 15.23
N CYS A 177 -6.64 -45.67 14.67
CA CYS A 177 -7.87 -45.54 15.45
C CYS A 177 -8.27 -46.90 16.03
N LYS A 178 -8.53 -46.95 17.34
CA LYS A 178 -9.06 -48.15 18.01
C LYS A 178 -10.49 -48.48 17.61
N ASP A 179 -11.29 -47.47 17.31
CA ASP A 179 -12.75 -47.60 17.20
C ASP A 179 -13.22 -47.89 15.76
N CYS A 180 -12.46 -47.48 14.74
CA CYS A 180 -12.76 -47.76 13.32
C CYS A 180 -11.59 -48.38 12.52
N GLY A 181 -10.43 -48.63 13.14
CA GLY A 181 -9.27 -49.23 12.49
C GLY A 181 -8.54 -48.35 11.46
N ASN A 182 -8.95 -47.09 11.25
CA ASN A 182 -8.28 -46.18 10.32
C ASN A 182 -6.79 -46.01 10.65
N LYS A 183 -5.94 -45.90 9.64
CA LYS A 183 -4.50 -45.72 9.79
C LYS A 183 -4.00 -44.52 9.00
N GLU A 184 -3.37 -43.61 9.71
CA GLU A 184 -2.66 -42.46 9.16
C GLU A 184 -1.15 -42.70 9.32
N VAL A 185 -0.37 -42.47 8.25
CA VAL A 185 1.08 -42.77 8.22
C VAL A 185 1.85 -41.54 7.75
N ASP A 186 2.55 -40.90 8.68
CA ASP A 186 3.52 -39.84 8.39
C ASP A 186 4.94 -40.42 8.26
N VAL A 187 5.75 -39.83 7.38
CA VAL A 187 7.08 -40.33 7.00
C VAL A 187 8.07 -39.16 6.91
N TYR A 188 8.56 -38.71 8.06
CA TYR A 188 9.58 -37.67 8.13
C TYR A 188 10.95 -38.18 7.64
N LYS A 189 11.58 -37.39 6.76
CA LYS A 189 12.94 -37.62 6.23
C LYS A 189 13.73 -36.31 6.28
N PRO A 190 14.73 -36.16 7.17
CA PRO A 190 15.52 -34.95 7.28
C PRO A 190 16.46 -34.80 6.06
N THR A 191 16.09 -33.90 5.15
CA THR A 191 16.93 -33.53 4.00
C THR A 191 18.14 -32.73 4.48
N LYS A 192 19.36 -33.20 4.18
CA LYS A 192 20.56 -32.35 4.30
C LYS A 192 20.39 -31.12 3.40
N LYS A 193 20.52 -29.91 3.95
CA LYS A 193 20.75 -28.70 3.15
C LYS A 193 22.00 -28.93 2.29
N LYS A 194 21.90 -28.74 0.97
CA LYS A 194 23.05 -28.79 0.06
C LYS A 194 23.84 -27.50 0.23
N ILE A 195 25.17 -27.58 0.15
CA ILE A 195 26.01 -26.38 0.06
C ILE A 195 25.77 -25.76 -1.31
N ASP A 196 25.32 -24.52 -1.33
CA ASP A 196 25.10 -23.76 -2.55
C ASP A 196 26.41 -23.10 -2.99
N LYS A 197 26.97 -23.58 -4.10
CA LYS A 197 28.22 -23.06 -4.67
C LYS A 197 28.09 -21.68 -5.32
N ASN A 198 26.87 -21.28 -5.68
CA ASN A 198 26.61 -20.02 -6.38
C ASN A 198 26.23 -18.89 -5.42
N PHE A 199 26.05 -19.18 -4.13
CA PHE A 199 25.53 -18.22 -3.15
C PHE A 199 26.31 -16.90 -3.13
N GLU A 200 27.64 -16.93 -3.05
CA GLU A 200 28.46 -15.70 -3.01
C GLU A 200 28.44 -14.90 -4.31
N ALA A 201 28.26 -15.55 -5.47
CA ALA A 201 28.15 -14.86 -6.75
C ALA A 201 26.79 -14.18 -6.91
N ASP A 202 25.72 -14.86 -6.49
CA ASP A 202 24.36 -14.31 -6.50
C ASP A 202 24.16 -13.26 -5.40
N ARG A 203 24.76 -13.43 -4.21
CA ARG A 203 24.80 -12.43 -3.13
C ARG A 203 25.38 -11.12 -3.63
N LYS A 204 26.52 -11.16 -4.32
CA LYS A 204 27.15 -9.97 -4.93
C LYS A 204 26.36 -9.36 -6.10
N ARG A 205 25.41 -10.08 -6.71
CA ARG A 205 24.50 -9.54 -7.74
C ARG A 205 23.22 -8.93 -7.14
N PHE A 206 22.73 -9.46 -6.02
CA PHE A 206 21.40 -9.13 -5.50
C PHE A 206 21.39 -8.30 -4.21
N CYS A 207 22.42 -8.44 -3.37
CA CYS A 207 22.57 -7.62 -2.17
C CYS A 207 23.36 -6.36 -2.53
N VAL A 208 22.67 -5.43 -3.17
CA VAL A 208 23.23 -4.19 -3.73
C VAL A 208 23.53 -3.14 -2.66
N GLY A 209 24.38 -2.16 -2.99
CA GLY A 209 24.83 -1.11 -2.07
C GLY A 209 24.05 0.19 -2.20
N GLU A 210 24.57 1.22 -1.52
CA GLU A 210 23.96 2.56 -1.46
C GLU A 210 23.82 3.23 -2.83
N LYS A 211 24.77 3.01 -3.75
CA LYS A 211 24.76 3.63 -5.08
C LYS A 211 23.64 3.08 -5.95
N GLU A 212 23.46 1.76 -5.92
CA GLU A 212 22.40 1.07 -6.64
C GLU A 212 21.01 1.39 -6.03
N VAL A 213 20.93 1.61 -4.72
CA VAL A 213 19.73 2.15 -4.06
C VAL A 213 19.40 3.55 -4.58
N ASP A 214 20.40 4.42 -4.71
CA ASP A 214 20.26 5.78 -5.22
C ASP A 214 19.74 5.80 -6.68
N GLU A 215 20.18 4.85 -7.51
CA GLU A 215 19.67 4.65 -8.87
C GLU A 215 18.24 4.08 -8.89
N TYR A 216 17.94 3.09 -8.05
CA TYR A 216 16.59 2.56 -7.86
C TYR A 216 15.60 3.65 -7.42
N LEU A 217 15.95 4.50 -6.44
CA LEU A 217 15.08 5.57 -5.95
C LEU A 217 14.78 6.61 -7.04
N LYS A 218 15.77 6.95 -7.87
CA LYS A 218 15.58 7.84 -9.05
C LYS A 218 14.67 7.19 -10.09
N ALA A 219 14.90 5.92 -10.44
CA ALA A 219 14.10 5.18 -11.42
C ALA A 219 12.64 4.99 -10.94
N LYS A 220 12.45 4.71 -9.64
CA LYS A 220 11.14 4.61 -9.00
C LYS A 220 10.39 5.93 -9.05
N LYS A 221 11.00 7.03 -8.62
CA LYS A 221 10.37 8.35 -8.69
C LYS A 221 9.99 8.70 -10.13
N TRP A 222 10.88 8.46 -11.09
CA TRP A 222 10.57 8.72 -12.50
C TRP A 222 9.35 7.91 -13.00
N LEU A 223 9.18 6.66 -12.58
CA LEU A 223 7.99 5.87 -12.89
C LEU A 223 6.72 6.38 -12.18
N GLU A 224 6.85 6.90 -10.96
CA GLU A 224 5.75 7.56 -10.23
C GLU A 224 5.33 8.88 -10.92
N ASP A 225 6.31 9.71 -11.31
CA ASP A 225 6.10 10.96 -12.08
C ASP A 225 5.46 10.67 -13.46
N VAL A 226 5.93 9.64 -14.19
CA VAL A 226 5.35 9.21 -15.47
C VAL A 226 3.91 8.72 -15.32
N LYS A 227 3.58 8.02 -14.23
CA LYS A 227 2.19 7.60 -13.98
C LYS A 227 1.28 8.82 -13.85
N VAL A 228 1.66 9.83 -13.07
CA VAL A 228 0.87 11.06 -12.90
C VAL A 228 0.66 11.78 -14.23
N PHE A 229 1.67 11.82 -15.11
CA PHE A 229 1.53 12.38 -16.45
C PHE A 229 0.58 11.57 -17.34
N MET A 230 0.58 10.24 -17.26
CA MET A 230 -0.38 9.40 -17.99
C MET A 230 -1.81 9.55 -17.45
N ASP A 231 -1.97 9.68 -16.13
CA ASP A 231 -3.28 9.94 -15.50
C ASP A 231 -3.85 11.30 -15.95
N ASP A 232 -3.04 12.36 -16.04
CA ASP A 232 -3.42 13.70 -16.56
C ASP A 232 -3.76 13.66 -18.06
N MET A 233 -3.01 12.91 -18.88
CA MET A 233 -3.36 12.71 -20.29
C MET A 233 -4.71 11.99 -20.46
N GLU A 234 -4.97 10.94 -19.68
CA GLU A 234 -6.24 10.19 -19.77
C GLU A 234 -7.43 11.06 -19.30
N GLU A 235 -7.26 11.87 -18.26
CA GLU A 235 -8.27 12.85 -17.81
C GLU A 235 -8.64 13.83 -18.92
N ARG A 236 -7.64 14.41 -19.59
CA ARG A 236 -7.83 15.36 -20.69
C ARG A 236 -8.50 14.74 -21.91
N ASP A 237 -8.15 13.50 -22.26
CA ASP A 237 -8.79 12.78 -23.37
C ASP A 237 -10.24 12.36 -23.03
N GLN A 238 -10.52 11.99 -21.77
CA GLN A 238 -11.90 11.70 -21.31
C GLN A 238 -12.78 12.96 -21.23
N ASN A 239 -12.23 14.11 -20.80
CA ASN A 239 -12.93 15.39 -20.69
C ASN A 239 -12.74 16.30 -21.92
N LYS A 240 -12.28 15.75 -23.05
CA LYS A 240 -11.83 16.52 -24.22
C LYS A 240 -12.80 17.60 -24.70
N ASP A 241 -14.09 17.28 -24.77
CA ASP A 241 -15.12 18.23 -25.22
C ASP A 241 -15.16 19.50 -24.34
N LYS A 242 -14.90 19.38 -23.02
CA LYS A 242 -14.82 20.52 -22.09
C LYS A 242 -13.54 21.31 -22.29
N TYR A 243 -12.40 20.63 -22.46
CA TYR A 243 -11.12 21.31 -22.73
C TYR A 243 -11.14 22.04 -24.08
N ASP A 244 -11.78 21.47 -25.10
CA ASP A 244 -12.00 22.14 -26.39
C ASP A 244 -13.02 23.28 -26.26
N ALA A 245 -14.08 23.15 -25.46
CA ALA A 245 -14.96 24.27 -25.11
C ALA A 245 -14.21 25.42 -24.39
N VAL A 246 -13.29 25.12 -23.46
CA VAL A 246 -12.44 26.11 -22.77
C VAL A 246 -11.45 26.81 -23.71
N LYS A 247 -10.97 26.12 -24.76
CA LYS A 247 -10.18 26.75 -25.83
C LYS A 247 -11.02 27.72 -26.68
N ASN A 248 -12.32 27.44 -26.82
CA ASN A 248 -13.27 28.24 -27.59
C ASN A 248 -13.88 29.43 -26.79
N LEU A 249 -13.65 29.53 -25.48
CA LEU A 249 -14.06 30.70 -24.69
C LEU A 249 -13.27 31.95 -25.11
N ASN A 250 -13.98 33.05 -25.37
CA ASN A 250 -13.37 34.35 -25.68
C ASN A 250 -12.68 34.91 -24.41
N LYS A 251 -11.35 34.84 -24.38
CA LYS A 251 -10.54 35.30 -23.23
C LYS A 251 -10.33 36.81 -23.30
N LEU A 252 -11.34 37.56 -22.85
CA LEU A 252 -11.35 39.03 -22.89
C LEU A 252 -10.49 39.61 -21.77
N THR A 253 -9.69 40.62 -22.11
CA THR A 253 -9.06 41.53 -21.14
C THR A 253 -10.11 42.50 -20.57
N VAL A 254 -9.81 43.14 -19.43
CA VAL A 254 -10.72 44.12 -18.80
C VAL A 254 -11.25 45.17 -19.79
N PRO A 255 -10.42 45.89 -20.59
CA PRO A 255 -10.94 46.90 -21.52
C PRO A 255 -11.79 46.33 -22.67
N ALA A 256 -11.56 45.06 -23.06
CA ALA A 256 -12.37 44.39 -24.06
C ALA A 256 -13.75 43.97 -23.49
N MET A 257 -13.77 43.49 -22.24
CA MET A 257 -14.99 43.18 -21.50
C MET A 257 -15.82 44.45 -21.24
N GLU A 258 -15.19 45.54 -20.78
CA GLU A 258 -15.84 46.84 -20.57
C GLU A 258 -16.49 47.35 -21.85
N LYS A 259 -15.83 47.19 -23.00
CA LYS A 259 -16.39 47.55 -24.32
C LYS A 259 -17.62 46.72 -24.67
N VAL A 260 -17.54 45.38 -24.56
CA VAL A 260 -18.66 44.48 -24.88
C VAL A 260 -19.88 44.78 -23.99
N LEU A 261 -19.66 45.04 -22.70
CA LEU A 261 -20.73 45.43 -21.80
C LEU A 261 -21.29 46.81 -22.14
N ARG A 262 -20.45 47.80 -22.48
CA ARG A 262 -20.90 49.13 -22.91
C ARG A 262 -21.84 49.04 -24.11
N GLU A 263 -21.41 48.37 -25.17
CA GLU A 263 -22.22 48.17 -26.38
C GLU A 263 -23.54 47.43 -26.07
N THR A 264 -23.50 46.42 -25.20
CA THR A 264 -24.71 45.66 -24.78
C THR A 264 -25.70 46.54 -23.99
N VAL A 265 -25.20 47.26 -23.00
CA VAL A 265 -25.99 48.02 -22.01
C VAL A 265 -26.60 49.28 -22.64
N GLU A 266 -25.86 49.95 -23.53
CA GLU A 266 -26.35 51.11 -24.29
C GLU A 266 -27.43 50.69 -25.32
N ASN A 267 -27.28 49.53 -25.98
CA ASN A 267 -28.31 48.99 -26.89
C ASN A 267 -29.63 48.65 -26.17
N GLU A 268 -29.57 48.04 -24.97
CA GLU A 268 -30.75 47.87 -24.14
C GLU A 268 -31.30 49.21 -23.58
N GLY A 269 -30.61 50.33 -23.78
CA GLY A 269 -31.05 51.68 -23.41
C GLY A 269 -30.96 51.96 -21.91
N TYR A 270 -29.87 51.50 -21.29
CA TYR A 270 -29.34 52.07 -20.06
C TYR A 270 -28.28 53.12 -20.42
N SER A 271 -28.01 54.05 -19.51
CA SER A 271 -27.09 55.18 -19.75
C SER A 271 -26.00 55.28 -18.68
N GLU A 272 -24.93 56.01 -19.03
CA GLU A 272 -23.80 56.35 -18.15
C GLU A 272 -23.12 55.13 -17.51
N LEU A 273 -22.97 54.02 -18.25
CA LEU A 273 -22.26 52.85 -17.74
C LEU A 273 -20.82 53.23 -17.35
N SER A 274 -20.53 53.12 -16.06
CA SER A 274 -19.22 53.33 -15.45
C SER A 274 -18.71 52.04 -14.82
N PHE A 275 -17.39 51.92 -14.72
CA PHE A 275 -16.69 50.81 -14.09
C PHE A 275 -15.79 51.36 -12.98
N GLU A 276 -15.74 50.68 -11.85
CA GLU A 276 -14.75 50.95 -10.81
C GLU A 276 -13.40 50.31 -11.15
N LYS A 277 -12.36 50.60 -10.35
CA LYS A 277 -11.05 49.98 -10.53
C LYS A 277 -11.16 48.46 -10.27
N PRO A 278 -10.57 47.60 -11.12
CA PRO A 278 -10.58 46.17 -10.88
C PRO A 278 -9.96 45.79 -9.53
N ASP A 279 -10.65 44.95 -8.76
CA ASP A 279 -10.04 44.24 -7.63
C ASP A 279 -9.18 43.11 -8.19
N MET A 280 -7.87 43.20 -7.94
CA MET A 280 -6.85 42.24 -8.36
C MET A 280 -6.45 41.29 -7.21
N GLY A 281 -7.36 41.05 -6.26
CA GLY A 281 -7.15 40.18 -5.09
C GLY A 281 -7.11 38.69 -5.41
N ARG A 282 -8.07 37.90 -4.90
CA ARG A 282 -8.09 36.42 -5.10
C ARG A 282 -8.63 36.00 -6.47
N SER A 283 -9.27 36.91 -7.20
CA SER A 283 -9.84 36.71 -8.53
C SER A 283 -10.10 38.10 -9.11
N VAL A 284 -9.79 38.35 -10.39
CA VAL A 284 -10.09 39.67 -10.96
C VAL A 284 -11.61 39.93 -10.99
N GLN A 285 -12.04 41.01 -10.33
CA GLN A 285 -13.43 41.46 -10.27
C GLN A 285 -13.55 42.94 -10.69
N VAL A 286 -14.65 43.30 -11.35
CA VAL A 286 -14.96 44.68 -11.73
C VAL A 286 -16.39 45.00 -11.30
N GLU A 287 -16.57 46.08 -10.54
CA GLU A 287 -17.90 46.64 -10.21
C GLU A 287 -18.31 47.66 -11.27
N PHE A 288 -19.59 47.67 -11.62
CA PHE A 288 -20.17 48.58 -12.60
C PHE A 288 -21.42 49.29 -12.06
N SER A 289 -21.71 50.48 -12.60
CA SER A 289 -22.98 51.17 -12.34
C SER A 289 -23.54 51.84 -13.60
N CYS A 290 -24.87 51.90 -13.72
CA CYS A 290 -25.57 52.59 -14.81
C CYS A 290 -27.00 53.01 -14.40
N PHE A 291 -27.70 53.76 -15.25
CA PHE A 291 -29.08 54.20 -15.04
C PHE A 291 -30.03 53.65 -16.10
N ASP A 292 -31.30 53.46 -15.76
CA ASP A 292 -32.34 53.08 -16.73
C ASP A 292 -32.95 54.31 -17.42
N ALA A 293 -32.37 54.71 -18.55
CA ALA A 293 -32.84 55.84 -19.35
C ALA A 293 -34.24 55.65 -19.97
N LYS A 294 -34.80 54.43 -19.91
CA LYS A 294 -36.16 54.11 -20.36
C LYS A 294 -37.19 54.18 -19.21
N GLY A 295 -36.79 54.57 -18.00
CA GLY A 295 -37.68 54.83 -16.87
C GLY A 295 -38.48 53.61 -16.41
N ARG A 296 -37.91 52.41 -16.56
CA ARG A 296 -38.58 51.15 -16.21
C ARG A 296 -38.78 51.00 -14.70
N GLU A 297 -39.77 50.19 -14.33
CA GLU A 297 -39.97 49.70 -12.96
C GLU A 297 -38.76 48.85 -12.49
N GLU A 298 -38.44 48.89 -11.19
CA GLU A 298 -37.23 48.32 -10.57
C GLU A 298 -36.97 46.86 -10.95
N TYR A 299 -37.94 45.97 -10.71
CA TYR A 299 -37.80 44.54 -10.95
C TYR A 299 -37.56 44.27 -12.44
N THR A 300 -38.32 44.94 -13.30
CA THR A 300 -38.21 44.87 -14.76
C THR A 300 -36.84 45.33 -15.25
N SER A 301 -36.36 46.47 -14.73
CA SER A 301 -35.05 47.05 -15.03
C SER A 301 -33.90 46.11 -14.63
N ARG A 302 -33.87 45.72 -13.35
CA ARG A 302 -32.87 44.80 -12.77
C ARG A 302 -32.81 43.46 -13.51
N THR A 303 -33.96 42.90 -13.84
CA THR A 303 -34.05 41.59 -14.52
C THR A 303 -33.57 41.65 -15.97
N LYS A 304 -33.89 42.73 -16.70
CA LYS A 304 -33.39 42.93 -18.07
C LYS A 304 -31.89 43.17 -18.10
N LEU A 305 -31.35 44.04 -17.23
CA LEU A 305 -29.91 44.29 -17.18
C LEU A 305 -29.12 43.02 -16.82
N LYS A 306 -29.57 42.29 -15.79
CA LYS A 306 -29.00 40.98 -15.42
C LYS A 306 -29.00 40.03 -16.60
N LYS A 307 -30.10 39.93 -17.34
CA LYS A 307 -30.22 39.04 -18.50
C LYS A 307 -29.21 39.42 -19.60
N ALA A 308 -29.22 40.67 -20.05
CA ALA A 308 -28.37 41.14 -21.15
C ALA A 308 -26.86 40.98 -20.85
N ILE A 309 -26.43 41.33 -19.63
CA ILE A 309 -25.04 41.12 -19.19
C ILE A 309 -24.68 39.63 -19.11
N SER A 310 -25.62 38.76 -18.73
CA SER A 310 -25.36 37.31 -18.67
C SER A 310 -25.19 36.71 -20.08
N GLU A 311 -26.07 37.06 -21.02
CA GLU A 311 -26.02 36.59 -22.41
C GLU A 311 -24.77 37.13 -23.13
N ALA A 312 -24.42 38.40 -22.96
CA ALA A 312 -23.25 39.00 -23.61
C ALA A 312 -21.90 38.43 -23.12
N LEU A 313 -21.84 37.90 -21.90
CA LEU A 313 -20.63 37.31 -21.32
C LEU A 313 -20.57 35.78 -21.44
N GLU A 314 -21.65 35.10 -21.85
CA GLU A 314 -21.76 33.64 -21.87
C GLU A 314 -20.62 32.95 -22.63
N SER A 315 -20.26 33.46 -23.82
CA SER A 315 -19.16 32.93 -24.64
C SER A 315 -17.75 33.38 -24.21
N THR A 316 -17.61 33.99 -23.03
CA THR A 316 -16.36 34.62 -22.55
C THR A 316 -15.82 33.97 -21.28
N ASN A 317 -14.61 34.35 -20.86
CA ASN A 317 -14.04 34.00 -19.55
C ASN A 317 -14.58 34.85 -18.37
N TRP A 318 -15.63 35.65 -18.58
CA TRP A 318 -16.25 36.50 -17.55
C TRP A 318 -17.66 36.01 -17.22
N ARG A 319 -18.12 36.24 -15.98
CA ARG A 319 -19.53 36.07 -15.58
C ARG A 319 -19.96 37.17 -14.61
N LEU A 320 -21.25 37.54 -14.68
CA LEU A 320 -21.92 38.28 -13.61
C LEU A 320 -21.90 37.44 -12.32
N MET A 321 -21.61 38.06 -11.18
CA MET A 321 -21.56 37.39 -9.89
C MET A 321 -22.97 37.03 -9.36
N SER A 322 -23.03 36.20 -8.31
CA SER A 322 -24.27 35.60 -7.81
C SER A 322 -25.19 36.55 -7.04
N ASP A 323 -24.64 37.66 -6.53
CA ASP A 323 -25.36 38.85 -6.08
C ASP A 323 -26.11 39.53 -7.24
N GLY A 324 -25.54 39.50 -8.45
CA GLY A 324 -26.19 39.86 -9.69
C GLY A 324 -26.21 41.37 -9.94
N VAL A 325 -27.43 41.93 -9.99
CA VAL A 325 -27.67 43.36 -10.18
C VAL A 325 -28.51 43.85 -9.01
N SER A 326 -28.05 44.90 -8.33
CA SER A 326 -28.81 45.65 -7.33
C SER A 326 -29.44 46.90 -7.97
N TYR A 327 -30.51 47.41 -7.36
CA TYR A 327 -31.15 48.68 -7.73
C TYR A 327 -31.27 49.56 -6.50
N ARG A 328 -30.98 50.86 -6.63
CA ARG A 328 -31.19 51.84 -5.57
C ARG A 328 -31.38 53.24 -6.15
N LEU A 329 -32.55 53.83 -5.93
CA LEU A 329 -32.87 55.22 -6.33
C LEU A 329 -32.58 55.54 -7.82
N GLY A 330 -32.83 54.58 -8.72
CA GLY A 330 -32.58 54.72 -10.16
C GLY A 330 -31.19 54.26 -10.64
N VAL A 331 -30.23 54.08 -9.73
CA VAL A 331 -28.93 53.47 -10.04
C VAL A 331 -29.06 51.95 -10.03
N LEU A 332 -28.53 51.29 -11.06
CA LEU A 332 -28.27 49.86 -11.06
C LEU A 332 -26.77 49.61 -10.86
N THR A 333 -26.41 48.71 -9.96
CA THR A 333 -25.01 48.28 -9.74
C THR A 333 -24.88 46.78 -9.81
N GLY A 334 -23.69 46.28 -10.11
CA GLY A 334 -23.40 44.85 -10.12
C GLY A 334 -21.92 44.56 -10.32
N ARG A 335 -21.52 43.29 -10.21
CA ARG A 335 -20.11 42.88 -10.30
C ARG A 335 -19.91 41.73 -11.27
N VAL A 336 -18.85 41.81 -12.06
CA VAL A 336 -18.40 40.75 -12.96
C VAL A 336 -17.07 40.19 -12.49
N ARG A 337 -16.88 38.88 -12.62
CA ARG A 337 -15.66 38.14 -12.25
C ARG A 337 -15.04 37.48 -13.47
N CYS A 338 -13.71 37.55 -13.55
CA CYS A 338 -12.88 36.78 -14.47
C CYS A 338 -12.63 35.36 -13.93
N TYR A 339 -12.53 34.40 -14.84
CA TYR A 339 -12.09 33.03 -14.60
C TYR A 339 -10.78 32.85 -15.37
N GLU A 340 -9.66 32.77 -14.65
CA GLU A 340 -8.33 33.02 -15.25
C GLU A 340 -7.59 31.73 -15.61
N THR A 341 -7.68 30.70 -14.75
CA THR A 341 -7.02 29.40 -14.98
C THR A 341 -7.88 28.45 -15.83
N GLU A 342 -7.26 27.43 -16.40
CA GLU A 342 -7.97 26.36 -17.12
C GLU A 342 -8.96 25.63 -16.19
N GLU A 343 -8.55 25.34 -14.94
CA GLU A 343 -9.44 24.80 -13.90
C GLU A 343 -10.64 25.69 -13.57
N GLU A 344 -10.51 27.01 -13.65
CA GLU A 344 -11.63 27.93 -13.46
C GLU A 344 -12.53 28.00 -14.69
N GLN A 345 -11.94 28.03 -15.88
CA GLN A 345 -12.68 28.06 -17.15
C GLN A 345 -13.45 26.75 -17.40
N LEU A 346 -12.96 25.60 -16.92
CA LEU A 346 -13.68 24.31 -16.89
C LEU A 346 -14.96 24.32 -16.03
N LYS A 347 -15.20 25.37 -15.23
CA LYS A 347 -16.43 25.58 -14.44
C LYS A 347 -17.46 26.44 -15.19
N LEU A 348 -17.16 26.86 -16.42
CA LEU A 348 -18.00 27.70 -17.29
C LEU A 348 -18.64 26.93 -18.46
N VAL A 349 -18.34 25.64 -18.60
CA VAL A 349 -18.68 24.76 -19.74
C VAL A 349 -19.29 23.42 -19.28
#